data_AF-A0A9W6MCV8-F1
#
_entry.id   AF-A0A9W6MCV8-F1
#
_cell.length_a   1.000
_cell.length_b   1.000
_cell.length_c   1.000
_cell.angle_alpha   90.00
_cell.angle_beta   90.00
_cell.angle_gamma   90.00
#
_symmetry.space_group_name_H-M   'P 1'
#
loop_
_entity.id
_entity.type
_entity.pdbx_description
1 polymer ?
#
loop_
_entity_poly.entity_id
_entity_poly.type
_entity_poly.pdbx_seq_one_letter_code
_entity_poly.pdbx_strand_id
1 'polypeptide(L)'
;MRREWDPEELIAAWTLLEEIIRLRRAKALGLSADLFGGYSDRLVASWRARAMASHPSDFAANRPPVRLTLVAALAWSRTTEITDALVDLFIGLVSKINTRAERKVEKAIEAEAEKVHRKTEKLFSIAEASLRAPEGTVRQVVFPAVPGGEATLQALVAEAKADARAYKARVRTVLTSSYTSYYRRMLPKLLAAIEFKCNNTAYRPVMDAVDLLQRYADIPNTTRHYDASENVPIQGVVPDGWLEAVVDDNGVIERASYELCVIVSLKDALRRREIYVAGARRWRNPEEDLPADFEDNRDVHS
;
A
#
# COMPACT_ATOMS: atom_id res chain seq x y z
N MET A 1 -1.28 13.23 26.26
CA MET A 1 -0.33 12.13 26.56
C MET A 1 0.37 11.76 25.27
N ARG A 2 1.62 12.21 25.09
CA ARG A 2 2.38 12.07 23.83
C ARG A 2 2.89 10.62 23.80
N ARG A 3 2.23 9.75 23.01
CA ARG A 3 2.61 8.33 22.89
C ARG A 3 4.04 8.28 22.34
N GLU A 4 4.97 7.71 23.10
CA GLU A 4 6.35 7.47 22.63
C GLU A 4 6.30 6.60 21.37
N TRP A 5 7.07 7.00 20.36
CA TRP A 5 7.08 6.34 19.06
C TRP A 5 7.86 5.04 19.20
N ASP A 6 7.45 4.03 18.44
CA ASP A 6 8.30 2.86 18.29
C ASP A 6 9.58 3.27 17.52
N PRO A 7 10.78 2.96 18.02
CA PRO A 7 12.04 3.19 17.31
C PRO A 7 12.04 2.75 15.84
N GLU A 8 11.35 1.66 15.49
CA GLU A 8 11.29 1.20 14.10
C GLU A 8 10.47 2.15 13.20
N GLU A 9 9.38 2.72 13.72
CA GLU A 9 8.52 3.67 12.99
C GLU A 9 9.26 4.99 12.75
N LEU A 10 10.05 5.42 13.75
CA LEU A 10 10.96 6.56 13.64
C LEU A 10 11.98 6.39 12.52
N ILE A 11 12.64 5.24 12.47
CA ILE A 11 13.69 4.95 11.48
C ILE A 11 13.10 4.92 10.08
N ALA A 12 12.06 4.12 9.86
CA ALA A 12 11.45 3.95 8.54
C ALA A 12 11.04 5.29 7.93
N ALA A 13 10.54 6.17 8.78
CA ALA A 13 10.05 7.45 8.34
C ALA A 13 11.12 8.52 8.15
N TRP A 14 12.14 8.51 8.99
CA TRP A 14 13.31 9.33 8.78
C TRP A 14 13.97 8.97 7.45
N THR A 15 14.13 7.67 7.16
CA THR A 15 14.62 7.18 5.86
C THR A 15 13.77 7.70 4.70
N LEU A 16 12.43 7.63 4.80
CA LEU A 16 11.56 8.15 3.74
C LEU A 16 11.76 9.66 3.51
N LEU A 17 11.83 10.45 4.58
CA LEU A 17 12.04 11.90 4.48
C LEU A 17 13.40 12.24 3.88
N GLU A 18 14.45 11.49 4.23
CA GLU A 18 15.76 11.64 3.60
C GLU A 18 15.73 11.36 2.11
N GLU A 19 15.10 10.26 1.69
CA GLU A 19 14.98 9.92 0.28
C GLU A 19 14.15 10.96 -0.50
N ILE A 20 13.10 11.53 0.10
CA ILE A 20 12.35 12.65 -0.50
C ILE A 20 13.27 13.87 -0.69
N ILE A 21 14.12 14.20 0.28
CA ILE A 21 15.08 15.32 0.16
C ILE A 21 16.09 15.04 -0.95
N ARG A 22 16.63 13.81 -1.03
CA ARG A 22 17.55 13.41 -2.10
C ARG A 22 16.89 13.52 -3.47
N LEU A 23 15.66 13.06 -3.61
CA LEU A 23 14.90 13.17 -4.87
C LEU A 23 14.70 14.63 -5.27
N ARG A 24 14.29 15.49 -4.34
CA ARG A 24 14.09 16.93 -4.61
C ARG A 24 15.38 17.60 -5.06
N ARG A 25 16.52 17.29 -4.42
CA ARG A 25 17.83 17.82 -4.83
C ARG A 25 18.23 17.35 -6.22
N ALA A 26 17.99 16.07 -6.53
CA ALA A 26 18.29 15.53 -7.85
C ALA A 26 17.40 16.14 -8.95
N LYS A 27 16.10 16.29 -8.68
CA LYS A 27 15.14 16.97 -9.59
C LYS A 27 15.48 18.45 -9.79
N ALA A 28 16.01 19.14 -8.78
CA ALA A 28 16.39 20.55 -8.86
C ALA A 28 17.54 20.82 -9.86
N LEU A 29 18.24 19.78 -10.32
CA LEU A 29 19.23 19.91 -11.39
C LEU A 29 18.61 20.15 -12.78
N GLY A 30 17.29 19.95 -12.92
CA GLY A 30 16.56 20.26 -14.16
C GLY A 30 16.97 19.39 -15.36
N LEU A 31 17.48 18.18 -15.11
CA LEU A 31 17.85 17.25 -16.18
C LEU A 31 16.58 16.72 -16.85
N SER A 32 16.54 16.75 -18.18
CA SER A 32 15.41 16.20 -18.93
C SER A 32 15.28 14.70 -18.73
N ALA A 33 14.04 14.18 -18.74
CA ALA A 33 13.78 12.75 -18.63
C ALA A 33 14.39 11.96 -19.79
N ASP A 34 14.42 12.55 -20.99
CA ASP A 34 14.96 11.99 -22.23
C ASP A 34 16.42 12.37 -22.51
N LEU A 35 17.14 12.93 -21.52
CA LEU A 35 18.52 13.42 -21.69
C LEU A 35 19.45 12.39 -22.36
N PHE A 36 19.21 11.10 -22.09
CA PHE A 36 19.97 9.99 -22.67
C PHE A 36 19.15 9.10 -23.62
N GLY A 37 17.99 9.54 -24.13
CA GLY A 37 17.09 8.72 -24.94
C GLY A 37 17.69 8.15 -26.24
N GLY A 38 18.75 8.78 -26.77
CA GLY A 38 19.49 8.29 -27.94
C GLY A 38 20.65 7.34 -27.62
N TYR A 39 20.86 6.99 -26.35
CA TYR A 39 21.97 6.15 -25.90
C TYR A 39 21.46 4.86 -25.27
N SER A 40 22.26 3.79 -25.37
CA SER A 40 21.92 2.53 -24.72
C SER A 40 22.05 2.62 -23.20
N ASP A 41 21.15 1.95 -22.48
CA ASP A 41 21.20 1.80 -21.03
C ASP A 41 22.56 1.34 -20.51
N ARG A 42 23.22 0.42 -21.24
CA ARG A 42 24.54 -0.10 -20.89
C ARG A 42 25.60 1.00 -20.91
N LEU A 43 25.55 1.91 -21.88
CA LEU A 43 26.48 3.01 -21.99
C LEU A 43 26.26 4.03 -20.87
N VAL A 44 25.01 4.41 -20.60
CA VAL A 44 24.65 5.32 -19.50
C VAL A 44 25.07 4.73 -18.15
N ALA A 45 24.82 3.44 -17.94
CA ALA A 45 25.26 2.71 -16.75
C ALA A 45 26.79 2.72 -16.59
N SER A 46 27.55 2.62 -17.69
CA SER A 46 29.02 2.71 -17.65
C SER A 46 29.51 4.10 -17.23
N TRP A 47 28.89 5.18 -17.71
CA TRP A 47 29.22 6.55 -17.31
C TRP A 47 28.87 6.82 -15.85
N ARG A 48 27.68 6.37 -15.41
CA ARG A 48 27.27 6.38 -14.01
C ARG A 48 28.28 5.64 -13.12
N ALA A 49 28.69 4.42 -13.50
CA ALA A 49 29.65 3.63 -12.73
C ALA A 49 31.01 4.32 -12.62
N ARG A 50 31.51 4.90 -13.72
CA ARG A 50 32.73 5.71 -13.71
C ARG A 50 32.60 6.94 -12.81
N ALA A 51 31.49 7.64 -12.86
CA ALA A 51 31.22 8.79 -12.00
C ALA A 51 31.19 8.40 -10.52
N MET A 52 30.55 7.28 -10.16
CA MET A 52 30.51 6.75 -8.80
C MET A 52 31.89 6.37 -8.25
N ALA A 53 32.80 5.90 -9.11
CA ALA A 53 34.16 5.54 -8.73
C ALA A 53 35.14 6.73 -8.71
N SER A 54 34.70 7.93 -9.13
CA SER A 54 35.55 9.12 -9.23
C SER A 54 35.50 9.96 -7.95
N HIS A 55 36.64 10.50 -7.54
CA HIS A 55 36.73 11.52 -6.50
C HIS A 55 36.45 12.93 -7.07
N PRO A 56 36.10 13.91 -6.23
CA PRO A 56 35.92 15.31 -6.67
C PRO A 56 37.12 15.88 -7.47
N SER A 57 38.36 15.49 -7.12
CA SER A 57 39.58 15.86 -7.84
C SER A 57 39.62 15.32 -9.27
N ASP A 58 39.11 14.11 -9.50
CA ASP A 58 39.07 13.48 -10.83
C ASP A 58 38.10 14.26 -11.74
N PHE A 59 36.96 14.69 -11.20
CA PHE A 59 36.04 15.57 -11.94
C PHE A 59 36.69 16.91 -12.28
N ALA A 60 37.44 17.51 -11.36
CA ALA A 60 38.14 18.77 -11.60
C ALA A 60 39.20 18.65 -12.71
N ALA A 61 39.91 17.51 -12.77
CA ALA A 61 40.92 17.22 -13.78
C ALA A 61 40.34 16.90 -15.18
N ASN A 62 39.08 16.43 -15.25
CA ASN A 62 38.41 16.14 -16.52
C ASN A 62 38.08 17.43 -17.30
N ARG A 63 38.16 17.34 -18.64
CA ARG A 63 37.64 18.40 -19.53
C ARG A 63 36.16 18.65 -19.25
N PRO A 64 35.67 19.90 -19.36
CA PRO A 64 34.28 20.24 -19.00
C PRO A 64 33.22 19.32 -19.63
N PRO A 65 33.28 18.94 -20.92
CA PRO A 65 32.28 18.02 -21.50
C PRO A 65 32.24 16.66 -20.81
N VAL A 66 33.41 16.07 -20.53
CA VAL A 66 33.51 14.75 -19.86
C VAL A 66 32.98 14.85 -18.43
N ARG A 67 33.37 15.88 -17.68
CA ARG A 67 32.88 16.11 -16.32
C ARG A 67 31.36 16.22 -16.31
N LEU A 68 30.79 17.05 -17.18
CA LEU A 68 29.35 17.28 -17.25
C LEU A 68 28.59 16.02 -17.63
N THR A 69 29.06 15.24 -18.62
CA THR A 69 28.43 13.97 -19.00
C THR A 69 28.43 12.98 -17.84
N LEU A 70 29.54 12.82 -17.12
CA LEU A 70 29.63 11.88 -15.99
C LEU A 70 28.71 12.29 -14.84
N VAL A 71 28.70 13.58 -14.46
CA VAL A 71 27.83 14.09 -13.39
C VAL A 71 26.36 14.01 -13.80
N ALA A 72 26.02 14.34 -15.06
CA ALA A 72 24.66 14.24 -15.58
C ALA A 72 24.18 12.78 -15.62
N ALA A 73 25.01 11.84 -16.10
CA ALA A 73 24.67 10.42 -16.12
C ALA A 73 24.45 9.88 -14.70
N LEU A 74 25.28 10.29 -13.74
CA LEU A 74 25.11 9.94 -12.34
C LEU A 74 23.80 10.50 -11.78
N ALA A 75 23.58 11.82 -11.88
CA ALA A 75 22.41 12.48 -11.34
C ALA A 75 21.11 11.98 -11.95
N TRP A 76 21.06 11.84 -13.28
CA TRP A 76 19.90 11.31 -14.01
C TRP A 76 19.56 9.89 -13.54
N SER A 77 20.56 9.00 -13.49
CA SER A 77 20.34 7.62 -13.00
C SER A 77 19.89 7.59 -11.54
N ARG A 78 20.46 8.47 -10.70
CA ARG A 78 20.10 8.55 -9.28
C ARG A 78 18.67 9.05 -9.07
N THR A 79 18.18 9.99 -9.88
CA THR A 79 16.77 10.43 -9.80
C THR A 79 15.83 9.25 -9.99
N THR A 80 16.09 8.38 -10.99
CA THR A 80 15.29 7.17 -11.23
C THR A 80 15.40 6.17 -10.09
N GLU A 81 16.61 5.87 -9.62
CA GLU A 81 16.85 4.94 -8.50
C GLU A 81 16.14 5.39 -7.21
N ILE A 82 16.23 6.68 -6.87
CA ILE A 82 15.60 7.23 -5.67
C ILE A 82 14.07 7.18 -5.82
N THR A 83 13.55 7.48 -7.00
CA THR A 83 12.10 7.38 -7.28
C THR A 83 11.62 5.95 -7.08
N ASP A 84 12.33 4.97 -7.66
CA ASP A 84 12.04 3.54 -7.49
C ASP A 84 12.11 3.11 -6.01
N ALA A 85 13.14 3.54 -5.29
CA ALA A 85 13.30 3.24 -3.87
C ALA A 85 12.18 3.84 -3.01
N LEU A 86 11.73 5.07 -3.30
CA LEU A 86 10.62 5.70 -2.58
C LEU A 86 9.30 4.95 -2.75
N VAL A 87 9.03 4.44 -3.95
CA VAL A 87 7.85 3.61 -4.20
C VAL A 87 7.93 2.28 -3.45
N ASP A 88 9.10 1.63 -3.41
CA ASP A 88 9.29 0.41 -2.62
C ASP A 88 9.10 0.67 -1.12
N LEU A 89 9.67 1.76 -0.61
CA LEU A 89 9.54 2.16 0.78
C LEU A 89 8.07 2.40 1.12
N PHE A 90 7.31 3.06 0.23
CA PHE A 90 5.87 3.23 0.39
C PHE A 90 5.13 1.89 0.47
N ILE A 91 5.34 0.99 -0.49
CA ILE A 91 4.66 -0.31 -0.53
C ILE A 91 5.00 -1.15 0.70
N GLY A 92 6.28 -1.17 1.08
CA GLY A 92 6.76 -1.87 2.27
C GLY A 92 6.17 -1.29 3.55
N LEU A 93 6.05 0.04 3.65
CA LEU A 93 5.48 0.73 4.80
C LEU A 93 4.01 0.37 5.00
N VAL A 94 3.18 0.52 3.95
CA VAL A 94 1.75 0.18 4.02
C VAL A 94 1.55 -1.29 4.39
N SER A 95 2.37 -2.19 3.84
CA SER A 95 2.30 -3.62 4.18
C SER A 95 2.65 -3.89 5.65
N LYS A 96 3.71 -3.26 6.16
CA LYS A 96 4.11 -3.40 7.58
C LYS A 96 3.05 -2.88 8.54
N ILE A 97 2.40 -1.76 8.23
CA ILE A 97 1.32 -1.19 9.05
C ILE A 97 0.17 -2.20 9.18
N ASN A 98 -0.25 -2.82 8.07
CA ASN A 98 -1.30 -3.84 8.07
C ASN A 98 -0.93 -5.06 8.91
N THR A 99 0.21 -5.68 8.62
CA THR A 99 0.66 -6.89 9.35
C THR A 99 0.83 -6.63 10.84
N ARG A 100 1.30 -5.44 11.22
CA ARG A 100 1.46 -5.08 12.64
C ARG A 100 0.11 -4.92 13.35
N ALA A 101 -0.87 -4.30 12.69
CA ALA A 101 -2.20 -4.15 13.26
C ALA A 101 -2.87 -5.51 13.48
N GLU A 102 -2.79 -6.40 12.49
CA GLU A 102 -3.26 -7.79 12.60
C GLU A 102 -2.60 -8.52 13.77
N ARG A 103 -1.26 -8.53 13.84
CA ARG A 103 -0.51 -9.14 14.94
C ARG A 103 -0.88 -8.59 16.31
N LYS A 104 -1.14 -7.29 16.42
CA LYS A 104 -1.52 -6.66 17.70
C LYS A 104 -2.91 -7.10 18.16
N VAL A 105 -3.84 -7.27 17.22
CA VAL A 105 -5.18 -7.79 17.52
C VAL A 105 -5.13 -9.27 17.85
N GLU A 106 -4.38 -10.06 17.08
CA GLU A 106 -4.16 -11.48 17.34
C GLU A 106 -3.62 -11.71 18.75
N LYS A 107 -2.53 -11.03 19.14
CA LYS A 107 -1.99 -11.10 20.51
C LYS A 107 -2.98 -10.69 21.59
N ALA A 108 -3.81 -9.68 21.32
CA ALA A 108 -4.83 -9.24 22.27
C ALA A 108 -5.95 -10.28 22.42
N ILE A 109 -6.34 -10.94 21.32
CA ILE A 109 -7.31 -12.03 21.34
C ILE A 109 -6.71 -13.26 22.01
N GLU A 110 -5.46 -13.63 21.75
CA GLU A 110 -4.78 -14.75 22.42
C GLU A 110 -4.75 -14.56 23.95
N ALA A 111 -4.40 -13.35 24.40
CA ALA A 111 -4.40 -13.01 25.83
C ALA A 111 -5.82 -13.05 26.46
N GLU A 112 -6.87 -12.81 25.68
CA GLU A 112 -8.27 -12.96 26.10
C GLU A 112 -8.75 -14.42 26.00
N ALA A 113 -8.18 -15.21 25.08
CA ALA A 113 -8.58 -16.56 24.70
C ALA A 113 -7.93 -17.68 25.54
N GLU A 114 -6.95 -17.38 26.40
CA GLU A 114 -6.44 -18.28 27.45
C GLU A 114 -7.52 -18.79 28.43
N LYS A 115 -8.82 -18.51 28.20
CA LYS A 115 -9.95 -18.85 29.08
C LYS A 115 -11.08 -19.72 28.50
N VAL A 116 -11.01 -20.32 27.30
CA VAL A 116 -12.14 -21.15 26.82
C VAL A 116 -11.76 -22.45 26.10
N HIS A 117 -11.84 -23.56 26.82
CA HIS A 117 -11.67 -24.94 26.32
C HIS A 117 -12.90 -25.56 25.63
N ARG A 118 -14.04 -24.86 25.52
CA ARG A 118 -15.34 -25.46 25.10
C ARG A 118 -15.60 -25.55 23.58
N LYS A 119 -14.87 -24.80 22.75
CA LYS A 119 -15.09 -24.78 21.28
C LYS A 119 -14.48 -26.01 20.59
N THR A 120 -13.38 -26.53 21.12
CA THR A 120 -12.64 -27.67 20.56
C THR A 120 -13.42 -28.98 20.66
N GLU A 121 -14.14 -29.20 21.76
CA GLU A 121 -14.94 -30.42 21.98
C GLU A 121 -16.04 -30.61 20.92
N LYS A 122 -16.69 -29.52 20.49
CA LYS A 122 -17.74 -29.56 19.46
C LYS A 122 -17.18 -29.86 18.07
N LEU A 123 -15.95 -29.40 17.77
CA LEU A 123 -15.29 -29.71 16.49
C LEU A 123 -14.90 -31.21 16.42
N PHE A 124 -14.43 -31.77 17.53
CA PHE A 124 -14.14 -33.20 17.62
C PHE A 124 -15.39 -34.06 17.43
N SER A 125 -16.54 -33.69 18.01
CA SER A 125 -17.77 -34.48 17.84
C SER A 125 -18.26 -34.52 16.39
N ILE A 126 -18.14 -33.41 15.65
CA ILE A 126 -18.46 -33.34 14.22
C ILE A 126 -17.49 -34.20 13.39
N ALA A 127 -16.19 -34.09 13.67
CA ALA A 127 -15.16 -34.84 12.96
C ALA A 127 -15.32 -36.35 13.17
N GLU A 128 -15.55 -36.81 14.41
CA GLU A 128 -15.79 -38.21 14.72
C GLU A 128 -17.05 -38.76 14.03
N ALA A 129 -18.15 -38.01 14.06
CA ALA A 129 -19.39 -38.44 13.42
C ALA A 129 -19.22 -38.58 11.90
N SER A 130 -18.54 -37.62 11.28
CA SER A 130 -18.26 -37.63 9.83
C SER A 130 -17.36 -38.80 9.43
N LEU A 131 -16.37 -39.15 10.26
CA LEU A 131 -15.50 -40.30 10.02
C LEU A 131 -16.20 -41.65 10.23
N ARG A 132 -17.19 -41.74 11.15
CA ARG A 132 -17.96 -42.97 11.38
C ARG A 132 -18.96 -43.27 10.27
N ALA A 133 -19.48 -42.27 9.59
CA ALA A 133 -20.48 -42.43 8.54
C ALA A 133 -20.20 -41.48 7.35
N PRO A 134 -19.14 -41.73 6.56
CA PRO A 134 -18.66 -40.82 5.53
C PRO A 134 -19.66 -40.62 4.37
N GLU A 135 -20.43 -41.66 4.05
CA GLU A 135 -21.46 -41.63 2.99
C GLU A 135 -22.81 -41.08 3.47
N GLY A 136 -22.93 -40.80 4.78
CA GLY A 136 -24.18 -40.33 5.35
C GLY A 136 -24.40 -38.84 5.10
N THR A 137 -25.66 -38.45 4.91
CA THR A 137 -25.99 -37.03 4.67
C THR A 137 -25.71 -36.18 5.91
N VAL A 138 -25.35 -34.90 5.71
CA VAL A 138 -25.11 -33.92 6.80
C VAL A 138 -26.23 -33.90 7.83
N ARG A 139 -27.48 -34.00 7.38
CA ARG A 139 -28.67 -33.99 8.24
C ARG A 139 -28.78 -35.23 9.15
N GLN A 140 -28.27 -36.37 8.70
CA GLN A 140 -28.31 -37.64 9.43
C GLN A 140 -27.06 -37.86 10.29
N VAL A 141 -25.92 -37.31 9.89
CA VAL A 141 -24.62 -37.57 10.53
C VAL A 141 -24.14 -36.40 11.38
N VAL A 142 -24.11 -35.20 10.81
CA VAL A 142 -23.46 -34.03 11.43
C VAL A 142 -24.39 -33.32 12.40
N PHE A 143 -25.67 -33.13 12.05
CA PHE A 143 -26.62 -32.43 12.93
C PHE A 143 -26.82 -33.16 14.27
N PRO A 144 -27.06 -34.49 14.31
CA PRO A 144 -27.25 -35.18 15.58
C PRO A 144 -26.00 -35.27 16.45
N ALA A 145 -24.80 -35.11 15.86
CA ALA A 145 -23.52 -35.20 16.55
C ALA A 145 -23.20 -33.99 17.46
N VAL A 146 -24.00 -32.92 17.38
CA VAL A 146 -23.83 -31.71 18.17
C VAL A 146 -25.07 -31.50 19.04
N PRO A 147 -24.93 -31.30 20.37
CA PRO A 147 -26.04 -30.96 21.23
C PRO A 147 -26.80 -29.72 20.71
N GLY A 148 -28.10 -29.85 20.49
CA GLY A 148 -28.96 -28.81 19.90
C GLY A 148 -29.01 -28.77 18.36
N GLY A 149 -28.35 -29.70 17.67
CA GLY A 149 -28.59 -29.98 16.26
C GLY A 149 -28.15 -28.87 15.30
N GLU A 150 -28.89 -28.72 14.20
CA GLU A 150 -28.69 -27.67 13.19
C GLU A 150 -28.70 -26.27 13.81
N ALA A 151 -29.57 -26.01 14.79
CA ALA A 151 -29.67 -24.70 15.44
C ALA A 151 -28.37 -24.31 16.14
N THR A 152 -27.68 -25.26 16.79
CA THR A 152 -26.37 -25.01 17.39
C THR A 152 -25.31 -24.71 16.34
N LEU A 153 -25.33 -25.40 15.18
CA LEU A 153 -24.40 -25.13 14.08
C LEU A 153 -24.66 -23.76 13.44
N GLN A 154 -25.92 -23.38 13.24
CA GLN A 154 -26.31 -22.05 12.78
C GLN A 154 -25.85 -20.96 13.76
N ALA A 155 -26.03 -21.18 15.07
CA ALA A 155 -25.53 -20.29 16.11
C ALA A 155 -24.00 -20.18 16.11
N LEU A 156 -23.27 -21.28 15.94
CA LEU A 156 -21.81 -21.28 15.81
C LEU A 156 -21.34 -20.52 14.56
N VAL A 157 -22.04 -20.65 13.44
CA VAL A 157 -21.74 -19.87 12.22
C VAL A 157 -22.01 -18.38 12.45
N ALA A 158 -23.13 -18.03 13.10
CA ALA A 158 -23.45 -16.64 13.44
C ALA A 158 -22.41 -16.05 14.41
N GLU A 159 -22.00 -16.80 15.43
CA GLU A 159 -20.93 -16.45 16.38
C GLU A 159 -19.60 -16.27 15.65
N ALA A 160 -19.18 -17.21 14.80
CA ALA A 160 -17.94 -17.10 14.03
C ALA A 160 -17.93 -15.90 13.08
N LYS A 161 -19.08 -15.58 12.45
CA LYS A 161 -19.23 -14.37 11.62
C LYS A 161 -19.17 -13.10 12.48
N ALA A 162 -19.77 -13.10 13.66
CA ALA A 162 -19.70 -11.99 14.61
C ALA A 162 -18.26 -11.78 15.12
N ASP A 163 -17.55 -12.87 15.44
CA ASP A 163 -16.13 -12.86 15.82
C ASP A 163 -15.25 -12.30 14.69
N ALA A 164 -15.50 -12.69 13.43
CA ALA A 164 -14.77 -12.16 12.28
C ALA A 164 -15.04 -10.66 12.06
N ARG A 165 -16.28 -10.20 12.24
CA ARG A 165 -16.62 -8.76 12.17
C ARG A 165 -15.95 -7.98 13.30
N ALA A 166 -16.00 -8.51 14.52
CA ALA A 166 -15.35 -7.92 15.69
C ALA A 166 -13.82 -7.86 15.54
N TYR A 167 -13.20 -8.92 15.00
CA TYR A 167 -11.79 -8.96 14.65
C TYR A 167 -11.43 -7.83 13.68
N LYS A 168 -12.14 -7.73 12.55
CA LYS A 168 -11.91 -6.67 11.55
C LYS A 168 -12.06 -5.27 12.14
N ALA A 169 -13.07 -5.05 12.98
CA ALA A 169 -13.27 -3.77 13.67
C ALA A 169 -12.12 -3.42 14.63
N ARG A 170 -11.60 -4.41 15.38
CA ARG A 170 -10.40 -4.23 16.23
C ARG A 170 -9.17 -3.89 15.39
N VAL A 171 -8.95 -4.59 14.27
CA VAL A 171 -7.80 -4.33 13.37
C VAL A 171 -7.90 -2.91 12.82
N ARG A 172 -9.07 -2.51 12.34
CA ARG A 172 -9.34 -1.14 11.86
C ARG A 172 -9.03 -0.08 12.92
N THR A 173 -9.44 -0.32 14.17
CA THR A 173 -9.17 0.61 15.28
C THR A 173 -7.67 0.78 15.50
N VAL A 174 -6.92 -0.33 15.50
CA VAL A 174 -5.46 -0.30 15.61
C VAL A 174 -4.82 0.42 14.43
N LEU A 175 -5.25 0.13 13.19
CA LEU A 175 -4.78 0.79 11.97
C LEU A 175 -4.99 2.30 12.02
N THR A 176 -6.20 2.73 12.36
CA THR A 176 -6.56 4.15 12.43
C THR A 176 -5.72 4.87 13.47
N SER A 177 -5.48 4.26 14.63
CA SER A 177 -4.61 4.82 15.66
C SER A 177 -3.15 4.93 15.23
N SER A 178 -2.61 3.93 14.52
CA SER A 178 -1.24 3.95 14.00
C SER A 178 -1.08 4.97 12.87
N TYR A 179 -2.08 5.10 12.00
CA TYR A 179 -2.07 6.03 10.88
C TYR A 179 -2.11 7.51 11.33
N THR A 180 -3.04 7.83 12.24
CA THR A 180 -3.28 9.19 12.72
C THR A 180 -2.15 9.76 13.57
N SER A 181 -1.32 8.91 14.19
CA SER A 181 -0.21 9.35 15.03
C SER A 181 0.94 9.93 14.22
N TYR A 182 1.34 9.26 13.13
CA TYR A 182 2.63 9.52 12.51
C TYR A 182 2.59 9.53 10.98
N TYR A 183 2.03 8.49 10.35
CA TYR A 183 2.06 8.35 8.90
C TYR A 183 1.36 9.48 8.16
N ARG A 184 0.29 10.03 8.75
CA ARG A 184 -0.46 11.16 8.19
C ARG A 184 0.36 12.43 8.00
N ARG A 185 1.47 12.62 8.73
CA ARG A 185 2.37 13.80 8.56
C ARG A 185 3.38 13.63 7.42
N MET A 186 3.72 12.39 7.13
CA MET A 186 4.78 12.03 6.18
C MET A 186 4.22 11.71 4.80
N LEU A 187 3.10 10.99 4.77
CA LEU A 187 2.47 10.53 3.54
C LEU A 187 2.18 11.67 2.54
N PRO A 188 1.64 12.84 2.94
CA PRO A 188 1.44 13.92 1.97
C PRO A 188 2.73 14.41 1.32
N LYS A 189 3.86 14.41 2.06
CA LYS A 189 5.17 14.80 1.53
C LYS A 189 5.69 13.81 0.50
N LEU A 190 5.43 12.53 0.72
CA LEU A 190 5.75 11.45 -0.22
C LEU A 190 4.89 11.58 -1.48
N LEU A 191 3.56 11.69 -1.31
CA LEU A 191 2.62 11.81 -2.41
C LEU A 191 2.94 13.02 -3.29
N ALA A 192 3.35 14.15 -2.70
CA ALA A 192 3.76 15.34 -3.44
C ALA A 192 5.15 15.21 -4.12
N ALA A 193 6.00 14.27 -3.70
CA ALA A 193 7.33 14.08 -4.28
C ALA A 193 7.31 13.16 -5.52
N ILE A 194 6.31 12.28 -5.59
CA ILE A 194 6.13 11.26 -6.62
C ILE A 194 5.04 11.72 -7.59
N GLU A 195 5.31 11.59 -8.88
CA GLU A 195 4.33 11.87 -9.92
C GLU A 195 3.69 10.56 -10.37
N PHE A 196 2.50 10.28 -9.82
CA PHE A 196 1.71 9.12 -10.21
C PHE A 196 1.01 9.38 -11.55
N LYS A 197 0.89 8.34 -12.36
CA LYS A 197 0.19 8.34 -13.65
C LYS A 197 -0.65 7.08 -13.77
N CYS A 198 -1.68 7.15 -14.61
CA CYS A 198 -2.60 6.06 -14.82
C CYS A 198 -3.22 6.17 -16.21
N ASN A 199 -3.13 5.10 -16.99
CA ASN A 199 -3.78 4.99 -18.31
C ASN A 199 -5.15 4.32 -18.23
N ASN A 200 -5.40 3.55 -17.17
CA ASN A 200 -6.63 2.81 -16.97
C ASN A 200 -7.70 3.67 -16.27
N THR A 201 -8.80 3.96 -16.96
CA THR A 201 -9.89 4.77 -16.40
C THR A 201 -10.55 4.13 -15.17
N ALA A 202 -10.48 2.81 -15.00
CA ALA A 202 -11.00 2.11 -13.82
C ALA A 202 -10.27 2.51 -12.52
N TYR A 203 -9.02 2.97 -12.61
CA TYR A 203 -8.19 3.39 -11.48
C TYR A 203 -8.11 4.90 -11.32
N ARG A 204 -8.80 5.68 -12.16
CA ARG A 204 -8.93 7.14 -12.01
C ARG A 204 -9.46 7.55 -10.63
N PRO A 205 -10.44 6.86 -10.00
CA PRO A 205 -10.89 7.20 -8.65
C PRO A 205 -9.76 7.19 -7.61
N VAL A 206 -8.78 6.30 -7.75
CA VAL A 206 -7.61 6.26 -6.84
C VAL A 206 -6.71 7.47 -7.05
N MET A 207 -6.52 7.91 -8.29
CA MET A 207 -5.78 9.15 -8.60
C MET A 207 -6.47 10.38 -8.03
N ASP A 208 -7.78 10.51 -8.23
CA ASP A 208 -8.58 11.62 -7.69
C ASP A 208 -8.56 11.64 -6.16
N ALA A 209 -8.54 10.46 -5.53
CA ALA A 209 -8.41 10.33 -4.09
C ALA A 209 -7.02 10.75 -3.58
N VAL A 210 -5.95 10.45 -4.31
CA VAL A 210 -4.59 10.92 -4.00
C VAL A 210 -4.52 12.45 -4.09
N ASP A 211 -5.12 13.05 -5.11
CA ASP A 211 -5.19 14.51 -5.27
C ASP A 211 -5.97 15.16 -4.11
N LEU A 212 -7.09 14.55 -3.70
CA LEU A 212 -7.84 14.98 -2.52
C LEU A 212 -6.97 14.93 -1.25
N LEU A 213 -6.15 13.87 -1.05
CA LEU A 213 -5.26 13.80 0.11
C LEU A 213 -4.22 14.93 0.11
N GLN A 214 -3.71 15.31 -1.05
CA GLN A 214 -2.77 16.42 -1.18
C GLN A 214 -3.43 17.76 -0.83
N ARG A 215 -4.67 18.00 -1.27
CA ARG A 215 -5.43 19.22 -0.90
C ARG A 215 -5.69 19.32 0.59
N TYR A 216 -5.82 18.18 1.27
CA TYR A 216 -6.05 18.10 2.72
C TYR A 216 -4.77 17.94 3.56
N ALA A 217 -3.58 18.03 2.93
CA ALA A 217 -2.29 17.76 3.57
C ALA A 217 -2.02 18.65 4.80
N ASP A 218 -2.41 19.92 4.74
CA ASP A 218 -2.16 20.91 5.79
C ASP A 218 -3.37 21.11 6.71
N ILE A 219 -4.49 20.42 6.45
CA ILE A 219 -5.69 20.49 7.30
C ILE A 219 -5.43 19.73 8.60
N PRO A 220 -5.59 20.37 9.78
CA PRO A 220 -5.31 19.74 11.07
C PRO A 220 -6.00 18.39 11.28
N ASN A 221 -5.34 17.48 12.00
CA ASN A 221 -5.90 16.17 12.34
C ASN A 221 -7.16 16.24 13.22
N THR A 222 -7.41 17.38 13.88
CA THR A 222 -8.62 17.64 14.65
C THR A 222 -9.86 17.74 13.76
N THR A 223 -9.69 18.14 12.50
CA THR A 223 -10.74 18.08 11.49
C THR A 223 -10.89 16.63 11.05
N ARG A 224 -11.89 15.94 11.58
CA ARG A 224 -12.07 14.49 11.38
C ARG A 224 -12.77 14.13 10.08
N HIS A 225 -13.52 15.06 9.49
CA HIS A 225 -14.34 14.79 8.32
C HIS A 225 -13.91 15.64 7.13
N TYR A 226 -14.15 15.14 5.92
CA TYR A 226 -14.09 15.97 4.72
C TYR A 226 -15.23 16.98 4.71
N ASP A 227 -15.02 18.11 4.05
CA ASP A 227 -16.08 19.09 3.85
C ASP A 227 -17.18 18.50 2.95
N ALA A 228 -18.44 18.84 3.21
CA ALA A 228 -19.58 18.33 2.43
C ALA A 228 -19.56 18.78 0.96
N SER A 229 -18.80 19.83 0.63
CA SER A 229 -18.59 20.28 -0.75
C SER A 229 -17.58 19.44 -1.53
N GLU A 230 -16.83 18.55 -0.87
CA GLU A 230 -15.87 17.68 -1.54
C GLU A 230 -16.56 16.54 -2.30
N ASN A 231 -16.12 16.32 -3.53
CA ASN A 231 -16.40 15.08 -4.22
C ASN A 231 -15.36 14.03 -3.80
N VAL A 232 -15.73 13.14 -2.88
CA VAL A 232 -14.83 12.10 -2.34
C VAL A 232 -15.08 10.76 -3.03
N PRO A 233 -14.11 10.22 -3.80
CA PRO A 233 -14.29 8.95 -4.51
C PRO A 233 -14.43 7.75 -3.56
N ILE A 234 -15.63 7.16 -3.46
CA ILE A 234 -15.86 5.95 -2.66
C ILE A 234 -15.64 4.68 -3.51
N GLN A 235 -16.31 4.61 -4.67
CA GLN A 235 -16.25 3.44 -5.55
C GLN A 235 -14.84 3.29 -6.16
N GLY A 236 -14.29 2.06 -6.09
CA GLY A 236 -12.95 1.75 -6.58
C GLY A 236 -11.82 2.18 -5.62
N VAL A 237 -12.13 2.85 -4.51
CA VAL A 237 -11.15 3.30 -3.51
C VAL A 237 -11.38 2.66 -2.15
N VAL A 238 -12.64 2.59 -1.71
CA VAL A 238 -13.02 2.06 -0.39
C VAL A 238 -13.56 0.64 -0.54
N PRO A 239 -12.91 -0.37 0.05
CA PRO A 239 -13.44 -1.74 0.05
C PRO A 239 -14.75 -1.84 0.87
N ASP A 240 -15.66 -2.75 0.49
CA ASP A 240 -16.96 -2.90 1.15
C ASP A 240 -16.86 -3.05 2.68
N GLY A 241 -15.89 -3.83 3.16
CA GLY A 241 -15.64 -4.05 4.59
C GLY A 241 -15.18 -2.81 5.36
N TRP A 242 -14.86 -1.73 4.66
CA TRP A 242 -14.48 -0.43 5.22
C TRP A 242 -15.57 0.64 5.05
N LEU A 243 -16.66 0.39 4.32
CA LEU A 243 -17.68 1.42 4.07
C LEU A 243 -18.27 1.99 5.36
N GLU A 244 -18.70 1.14 6.30
CA GLU A 244 -19.19 1.54 7.63
C GLU A 244 -18.13 2.25 8.50
N ALA A 245 -16.86 2.22 8.07
CA ALA A 245 -15.78 2.97 8.71
C ALA A 245 -15.63 4.38 8.19
N VAL A 246 -15.90 4.51 6.91
CA VAL A 246 -15.55 5.67 6.12
C VAL A 246 -16.73 6.60 6.03
N VAL A 247 -17.94 6.07 5.85
CA VAL A 247 -19.16 6.85 5.63
C VAL A 247 -20.14 6.56 6.75
N ASP A 248 -20.62 7.61 7.42
CA ASP A 248 -21.69 7.49 8.41
C ASP A 248 -23.10 7.50 7.76
N ASP A 249 -24.14 7.32 8.57
CA ASP A 249 -25.53 7.26 8.09
C ASP A 249 -26.01 8.57 7.42
N ASN A 250 -25.32 9.69 7.67
CA ASN A 250 -25.60 10.99 7.07
C ASN A 250 -24.76 11.27 5.81
N GLY A 251 -23.93 10.31 5.39
CA GLY A 251 -23.01 10.46 4.27
C GLY A 251 -21.73 11.23 4.62
N VAL A 252 -21.47 11.53 5.90
CA VAL A 252 -20.26 12.23 6.33
C VAL A 252 -19.07 11.29 6.29
N ILE A 253 -17.96 11.76 5.73
CA ILE A 253 -16.80 10.93 5.45
C ILE A 253 -15.70 11.16 6.48
N GLU A 254 -15.34 10.11 7.22
CA GLU A 254 -14.24 10.13 8.19
C GLU A 254 -12.88 10.05 7.47
N ARG A 255 -12.07 11.10 7.63
CA ARG A 255 -10.83 11.30 6.88
C ARG A 255 -9.80 10.21 7.17
N ALA A 256 -9.59 9.81 8.42
CA ALA A 256 -8.51 8.89 8.74
C ALA A 256 -8.75 7.48 8.15
N SER A 257 -10.00 7.01 8.22
CA SER A 257 -10.44 5.73 7.66
C SER A 257 -10.41 5.78 6.13
N TYR A 258 -10.84 6.89 5.53
CA TYR A 258 -10.76 7.09 4.08
C TYR A 258 -9.31 7.11 3.59
N GLU A 259 -8.46 7.95 4.18
CA GLU A 259 -7.04 8.07 3.84
C GLU A 259 -6.30 6.71 3.92
N LEU A 260 -6.65 5.88 4.90
CA LEU A 260 -6.17 4.51 5.01
C LEU A 260 -6.59 3.63 3.82
N CYS A 261 -7.84 3.74 3.37
CA CYS A 261 -8.30 3.04 2.18
C CYS A 261 -7.53 3.52 0.94
N VAL A 262 -7.31 4.83 0.80
CA VAL A 262 -6.56 5.39 -0.33
C VAL A 262 -5.14 4.84 -0.41
N ILE A 263 -4.40 4.77 0.70
CA ILE A 263 -3.02 4.25 0.66
C ILE A 263 -2.95 2.76 0.35
N VAL A 264 -3.93 1.98 0.82
CA VAL A 264 -4.01 0.55 0.53
C VAL A 264 -4.33 0.35 -0.96
N SER A 265 -5.33 1.07 -1.48
CA SER A 265 -5.74 1.01 -2.88
C SER A 265 -4.63 1.51 -3.82
N LEU A 266 -3.92 2.58 -3.47
CA LEU A 266 -2.74 3.06 -4.22
C LEU A 266 -1.62 2.01 -4.25
N LYS A 267 -1.30 1.42 -3.09
CA LYS A 267 -0.30 0.34 -3.01
C LYS A 267 -0.68 -0.83 -3.91
N ASP A 268 -1.94 -1.27 -3.87
CA ASP A 268 -2.40 -2.41 -4.65
C ASP A 268 -2.41 -2.10 -6.16
N ALA A 269 -2.81 -0.88 -6.54
CA ALA A 269 -2.76 -0.41 -7.93
C ALA A 269 -1.33 -0.33 -8.48
N LEU A 270 -0.37 0.18 -7.68
CA LEU A 270 1.06 0.19 -8.04
C LEU A 270 1.60 -1.24 -8.24
N ARG A 271 1.28 -2.16 -7.34
CA ARG A 271 1.72 -3.58 -7.44
C ARG A 271 1.16 -4.27 -8.69
N ARG A 272 -0.04 -3.89 -9.12
CA ARG A 272 -0.67 -4.39 -10.35
C ARG A 272 -0.21 -3.65 -11.61
N ARG A 273 0.62 -2.60 -11.47
CA ARG A 273 1.05 -1.70 -12.56
C ARG A 273 -0.11 -0.97 -13.26
N GLU A 274 -1.23 -0.81 -12.58
CA GLU A 274 -2.39 -0.04 -13.06
C GLU A 274 -2.19 1.47 -12.84
N ILE A 275 -1.42 1.79 -11.80
CA ILE A 275 -0.82 3.10 -11.57
C ILE A 275 0.69 2.92 -11.69
N TYR A 276 1.33 3.85 -12.37
CA TYR A 276 2.77 3.90 -12.56
C TYR A 276 3.32 5.26 -12.14
N VAL A 277 4.64 5.38 -12.12
CA VAL A 277 5.34 6.55 -11.61
C VAL A 277 6.26 7.13 -12.68
N ALA A 278 6.08 8.41 -12.99
CA ALA A 278 6.94 9.10 -13.94
C ALA A 278 8.38 9.19 -13.41
N GLY A 279 9.34 8.88 -14.28
CA GLY A 279 10.77 8.89 -13.93
C GLY A 279 11.26 7.67 -13.14
N ALA A 280 10.38 6.72 -12.81
CA ALA A 280 10.75 5.41 -12.28
C ALA A 280 11.23 4.48 -13.42
N ARG A 281 11.99 3.42 -13.09
CA ARG A 281 12.34 2.36 -14.04
C ARG A 281 11.58 1.09 -13.77
N ARG A 282 11.50 0.64 -12.52
CA ARG A 282 10.76 -0.59 -12.17
C ARG A 282 9.26 -0.35 -12.09
N TRP A 283 8.86 0.86 -11.69
CA TRP A 283 7.47 1.30 -11.57
C TRP A 283 7.03 2.20 -12.74
N ARG A 284 7.67 2.06 -13.92
CA ARG A 284 7.37 2.82 -15.14
C ARG A 284 6.06 2.40 -15.81
N ASN A 285 5.67 3.12 -16.87
CA ASN A 285 4.49 2.76 -17.67
C ASN A 285 4.64 1.31 -18.17
N PRO A 286 3.70 0.40 -17.86
CA PRO A 286 3.76 -0.99 -18.35
C PRO A 286 3.73 -1.09 -19.88
N GLU A 287 3.17 -0.11 -20.58
CA GLU A 287 3.15 -0.10 -22.06
C GLU A 287 4.55 0.02 -22.66
N GLU A 288 5.51 0.62 -21.95
CA GLU A 288 6.92 0.70 -22.39
C GLU A 288 7.64 -0.65 -22.33
N ASP A 289 7.05 -1.66 -21.68
CA ASP A 289 7.55 -3.03 -21.66
C ASP A 289 6.96 -3.89 -22.80
N LEU A 290 6.03 -3.34 -23.60
CA LEU A 290 5.40 -4.07 -24.70
C LEU A 290 6.35 -4.19 -25.91
N PRO A 291 6.40 -5.37 -26.55
CA PRO A 291 7.06 -5.52 -27.85
C PRO A 291 6.48 -4.55 -28.90
N ALA A 292 7.32 -4.11 -29.84
CA ALA A 292 6.92 -3.16 -30.88
C ALA A 292 5.79 -3.67 -31.81
N ASP A 293 5.57 -4.98 -31.86
CA ASP A 293 4.55 -5.68 -32.64
C ASP A 293 3.29 -6.06 -31.83
N PHE A 294 3.16 -5.54 -30.60
CA PHE A 294 2.05 -5.89 -29.72
C PHE A 294 0.68 -5.41 -30.24
N GLU A 295 0.60 -4.21 -30.81
CA GLU A 295 -0.65 -3.70 -31.40
C GLU A 295 -1.07 -4.48 -32.65
N ASP A 296 -0.09 -4.96 -33.43
CA ASP A 296 -0.34 -5.74 -34.65
C ASP A 296 -0.81 -7.19 -34.36
N ASN A 297 -0.54 -7.71 -33.16
CA ASN A 297 -0.89 -9.07 -32.74
C ASN A 297 -2.04 -9.15 -31.71
N ARG A 298 -2.77 -8.05 -31.49
CA ARG A 298 -3.84 -7.97 -30.48
C ARG A 298 -4.96 -9.01 -30.70
N ASP A 299 -5.21 -9.37 -31.95
CA ASP A 299 -6.26 -10.32 -32.36
C ASP A 299 -5.85 -11.79 -32.25
N VAL A 300 -4.57 -12.10 -32.01
CA VAL A 300 -4.07 -13.49 -31.95
C VAL A 300 -4.12 -14.07 -30.53
N HIS A 301 -4.28 -13.21 -29.52
CA HIS A 301 -4.27 -13.58 -28.10
C HIS A 301 -5.54 -13.19 -27.32
N SER A 302 -6.64 -12.89 -28.03
CA SER A 302 -7.97 -12.64 -27.45
C SER A 302 -8.76 -13.94 -27.25
#